data_AF-A0AAW1NQM9-F1
#
_entry.id   AF-A0AAW1NQM9-F1
#
_cell.length_a   1.000
_cell.length_b   1.000
_cell.length_c   1.000
_cell.angle_alpha   90.00
_cell.angle_beta   90.00
_cell.angle_gamma   90.00
#
_symmetry.space_group_name_H-M   'P 1'
#
loop_
_entity.id
_entity.type
_entity.pdbx_description
1 polymer ?
#
loop_
_entity_poly.entity_id
_entity_poly.type
_entity_poly.pdbx_seq_one_letter_code
_entity_poly.pdbx_strand_id
1 'polypeptide(L)'
;MRSSLTLFEACRDVQNKLDTSVKGLPVKFPGSDGRGPPAKDIIIVEGHEDCRAVQRAVQAPVLTISAAATRWHMPGNVGIEHAGADAIREALMNCRPYYPASSAITRADLMERDLVADFGQPGHVSRHTALRRRLVCERLGLGDMPGKHLPAQLSAFGFGLTDIDDALSWVSDMMQLDPISTF
;
A
#
# COMPACT_ATOMS: atom_id res chain seq x y z
N MET A 1 -13.69 -5.75 41.34
CA MET A 1 -14.40 -5.98 40.07
C MET A 1 -13.88 -5.00 39.05
N ARG A 2 -13.11 -5.45 38.04
CA ARG A 2 -12.64 -4.57 36.97
C ARG A 2 -13.78 -4.42 35.97
N SER A 3 -14.42 -3.25 35.95
CA SER A 3 -15.42 -2.90 34.95
C SER A 3 -14.73 -2.90 33.58
N SER A 4 -15.05 -3.91 32.77
CA SER A 4 -14.68 -3.97 31.37
C SER A 4 -15.31 -2.78 30.65
N LEU A 5 -14.49 -1.78 30.33
CA LEU A 5 -14.88 -0.76 29.35
C LEU A 5 -15.30 -1.50 28.09
N THR A 6 -16.54 -1.29 27.68
CA THR A 6 -17.04 -1.84 26.42
C THR A 6 -16.21 -1.27 25.27
N LEU A 7 -16.07 -2.01 24.17
CA LEU A 7 -15.39 -1.53 22.96
C LEU A 7 -15.91 -0.13 22.55
N PHE A 8 -17.20 0.12 22.81
CA PHE A 8 -17.87 1.39 22.59
C PHE A 8 -17.36 2.54 23.45
N GLU A 9 -17.02 2.29 24.71
CA GLU A 9 -16.43 3.29 25.60
C GLU A 9 -14.97 3.57 25.26
N ALA A 10 -14.21 2.54 24.88
CA ALA A 10 -12.83 2.72 24.40
C ALA A 10 -12.79 3.54 23.09
N CYS A 11 -13.69 3.27 22.14
CA CYS A 11 -13.83 4.05 20.92
C CYS A 11 -14.22 5.51 21.20
N ARG A 12 -15.12 5.74 22.15
CA ARG A 12 -15.54 7.09 22.56
C ARG A 12 -14.39 7.87 23.23
N ASP A 13 -13.55 7.18 23.99
CA ASP A 13 -12.41 7.78 24.66
C ASP A 13 -11.31 8.17 23.65
N VAL A 14 -11.10 7.35 22.62
CA VAL A 14 -10.25 7.68 21.47
C VAL A 14 -10.86 8.84 20.68
N GLN A 15 -12.17 8.84 20.43
CA GLN A 15 -12.88 9.94 19.76
C GLN A 15 -12.74 11.25 20.55
N ASN A 16 -12.91 11.22 21.87
CA ASN A 16 -12.76 12.40 22.73
C ASN A 16 -11.32 12.91 22.78
N LYS A 17 -10.33 12.01 22.74
CA LYS A 17 -8.89 12.36 22.65
C LYS A 17 -8.53 12.94 21.28
N LEU A 18 -9.16 12.45 20.23
CA LEU A 18 -9.10 13.04 18.89
C LEU A 18 -9.76 14.43 18.90
N ASP A 19 -10.97 14.59 19.42
CA ASP A 19 -11.69 15.86 19.47
C ASP A 19 -10.98 16.93 20.32
N THR A 20 -10.30 16.52 21.40
CA THR A 20 -9.48 17.42 22.23
C THR A 20 -8.13 17.75 21.61
N SER A 21 -7.51 16.84 20.86
CA SER A 21 -6.25 17.09 20.13
C SER A 21 -6.46 17.82 18.79
N VAL A 22 -7.68 17.77 18.24
CA VAL A 22 -8.10 18.41 16.99
C VAL A 22 -8.66 19.83 17.21
N LYS A 23 -8.80 20.30 18.47
CA LYS A 23 -9.10 21.70 18.78
C LYS A 23 -7.94 22.61 18.33
N GLY A 24 -8.00 23.03 17.07
CA GLY A 24 -7.07 23.97 16.45
C GLY A 24 -6.70 23.67 14.99
N LEU A 25 -6.97 22.45 14.49
CA LEU A 25 -6.76 22.11 13.09
C LEU A 25 -8.07 22.34 12.30
N PRO A 26 -8.06 23.06 11.18
CA PRO A 26 -9.26 23.33 10.40
C PRO A 26 -9.72 22.05 9.68
N VAL A 27 -10.46 21.19 10.39
CA VAL A 27 -11.14 20.04 9.78
C VAL A 27 -12.41 20.54 9.12
N LYS A 28 -12.34 20.82 7.81
CA LYS A 28 -13.54 20.98 6.97
C LYS A 28 -14.03 19.60 6.58
N PHE A 29 -15.26 19.26 6.97
CA PHE A 29 -15.99 18.11 6.42
C PHE A 29 -16.78 18.58 5.19
N PRO A 30 -16.52 18.08 3.97
CA PRO A 30 -17.26 18.54 2.79
C PRO A 30 -18.20 17.47 2.24
N GLY A 31 -19.24 17.98 1.55
CA GLY A 31 -20.38 17.24 1.02
C GLY A 31 -20.15 16.51 -0.31
N SER A 32 -21.27 16.03 -0.83
CA SER A 32 -21.50 15.00 -1.86
C SER A 32 -20.99 15.27 -3.30
N ASP A 33 -19.81 15.84 -3.51
CA ASP A 33 -19.31 16.15 -4.87
C ASP A 33 -18.69 14.96 -5.63
N GLY A 34 -18.57 13.79 -4.98
CA GLY A 34 -18.18 12.53 -5.62
C GLY A 34 -16.71 12.44 -6.02
N ARG A 35 -15.83 13.33 -5.57
CA ARG A 35 -14.41 13.38 -5.96
C ARG A 35 -13.44 12.86 -4.89
N GLY A 36 -13.76 11.73 -4.25
CA GLY A 36 -12.86 11.11 -3.27
C GLY A 36 -13.44 9.82 -2.66
N PRO A 37 -12.61 9.03 -1.95
CA PRO A 37 -13.12 7.90 -1.17
C PRO A 37 -14.24 8.40 -0.24
N PRO A 38 -15.30 7.59 -0.03
CA PRO A 38 -16.48 8.03 0.70
C PRO A 38 -16.07 8.57 2.08
N ALA A 39 -16.73 9.66 2.51
CA ALA A 39 -16.42 10.48 3.69
C ALA A 39 -16.42 9.77 5.07
N LYS A 40 -16.36 8.43 5.11
CA LYS A 40 -16.33 7.60 6.33
C LYS A 40 -14.94 7.08 6.67
N ASP A 41 -13.98 7.15 5.75
CA ASP A 41 -12.69 6.49 5.93
C ASP A 41 -11.63 7.46 6.47
N ILE A 42 -10.85 7.00 7.46
CA ILE A 42 -9.71 7.72 8.02
C ILE A 42 -8.45 7.21 7.32
N ILE A 43 -7.63 8.12 6.80
CA ILE A 43 -6.35 7.79 6.19
C ILE A 43 -5.25 7.95 7.24
N ILE A 44 -4.38 6.95 7.37
CA ILE A 44 -3.23 6.99 8.27
C ILE A 44 -1.97 7.11 7.42
N VAL A 45 -1.10 8.06 7.75
CA VAL A 45 0.17 8.31 7.06
C VAL A 45 1.34 8.37 8.05
N GLU A 46 2.56 8.18 7.56
CA GLU A 46 3.76 8.16 8.42
C GLU A 46 4.04 9.55 8.99
N GLY A 47 4.21 10.53 8.09
CA GLY A 47 4.74 11.84 8.40
C GLY A 47 3.80 13.00 8.13
N HIS A 48 4.24 14.19 8.54
CA HIS A 48 3.50 15.43 8.36
C HIS A 48 3.42 15.87 6.89
N GLU A 49 4.49 15.68 6.12
CA GLU A 49 4.48 16.02 4.68
C GLU A 49 3.57 15.09 3.87
N ASP A 50 3.44 13.83 4.29
CA ASP A 50 2.45 12.90 3.73
C ASP A 50 1.03 13.40 3.93
N CYS A 51 0.74 13.89 5.14
CA CYS A 51 -0.58 14.42 5.49
C CYS A 51 -0.95 15.57 4.55
N ARG A 52 0.00 16.48 4.29
CA ARG A 52 -0.19 17.57 3.32
C ARG A 52 -0.39 17.05 1.90
N ALA A 53 0.27 15.98 1.49
CA ALA A 53 0.09 15.38 0.17
C ALA A 53 -1.31 14.78 0.00
N VAL A 54 -1.75 14.00 0.98
CA VAL A 54 -3.09 13.38 0.97
C VAL A 54 -4.18 14.45 1.01
N GLN A 55 -4.06 15.46 1.87
CA GLN A 55 -5.03 16.55 1.97
C GLN A 55 -5.13 17.40 0.70
N ARG A 56 -4.07 17.47 -0.13
CA ARG A 56 -4.12 18.09 -1.46
C ARG A 56 -4.90 17.24 -2.46
N ALA A 57 -4.91 15.92 -2.27
CA ALA A 57 -5.53 14.97 -3.19
C ALA A 57 -7.01 14.73 -2.86
N VAL A 58 -7.34 14.54 -1.58
CA VAL A 58 -8.66 14.07 -1.13
C VAL A 58 -9.19 14.83 0.08
N GLN A 59 -10.50 14.82 0.23
CA GLN A 59 -11.22 15.45 1.35
C GLN A 59 -11.58 14.38 2.40
N ALA A 60 -10.58 13.88 3.13
CA ALA A 60 -10.74 12.86 4.17
C ALA A 60 -9.97 13.23 5.45
N PRO A 61 -10.38 12.74 6.63
CA PRO A 61 -9.56 12.82 7.84
C PRO A 61 -8.23 12.09 7.64
N VAL A 62 -7.12 12.75 7.97
CA VAL A 62 -5.77 12.19 7.88
C VAL A 62 -5.09 12.23 9.25
N LEU A 63 -4.59 11.08 9.70
CA LEU A 63 -3.84 10.93 10.96
C LEU A 63 -2.38 10.59 10.67
N THR A 64 -1.46 11.18 11.41
CA THR A 64 -0.02 10.93 11.31
C THR A 64 0.45 10.03 12.44
N ILE A 65 1.32 9.05 12.18
CA ILE A 65 1.90 8.18 13.23
C ILE A 65 3.26 8.65 13.76
N SER A 66 3.96 9.52 13.04
CA SER A 66 5.24 10.10 13.44
C SER A 66 5.22 11.62 13.31
N ALA A 67 5.72 12.31 14.34
CA ALA A 67 5.96 13.75 14.32
C ALA A 67 7.39 14.11 13.87
N ALA A 68 8.31 13.14 13.81
CA ALA A 68 9.72 13.40 13.55
C ALA A 68 10.06 13.10 12.09
N ALA A 69 10.62 14.09 11.39
CA ALA A 69 11.16 13.92 10.05
C ALA A 69 12.28 12.88 10.06
N THR A 70 12.17 11.85 9.24
CA THR A 70 13.22 10.84 9.05
C THR A 70 14.09 11.22 7.85
N ARG A 71 15.26 10.58 7.70
CA ARG A 71 16.14 10.79 6.54
C ARG A 71 15.48 10.47 5.19
N TRP A 72 14.33 9.81 5.21
CA TRP A 72 13.57 9.39 4.03
C TRP A 72 12.75 10.51 3.41
N HIS A 73 12.69 11.69 4.03
CA HIS A 73 11.96 12.86 3.52
C HIS A 73 12.85 13.80 2.67
N MET A 74 14.10 13.41 2.41
CA MET A 74 15.01 14.19 1.56
C MET A 74 14.67 14.04 0.07
N PRO A 75 14.87 15.09 -0.75
CA PRO A 75 14.70 15.02 -2.20
C PRO A 75 15.51 13.87 -2.81
N GLY A 76 14.85 13.05 -3.63
CA GLY A 76 15.44 11.85 -4.23
C GLY A 76 15.04 10.54 -3.55
N ASN A 77 14.32 10.60 -2.42
CA ASN A 77 13.65 9.43 -1.85
C ASN A 77 12.26 9.22 -2.47
N VAL A 78 11.73 8.01 -2.31
CA VAL A 78 10.36 7.66 -2.71
C VAL A 78 9.46 7.89 -1.51
N GLY A 79 8.48 8.77 -1.66
CA GLY A 79 7.53 9.12 -0.61
C GLY A 79 6.27 9.78 -1.19
N ILE A 80 5.16 9.72 -0.46
CA ILE A 80 3.87 10.23 -0.92
C ILE A 80 3.87 11.77 -1.00
N GLU A 81 4.76 12.44 -0.27
CA GLU A 81 5.00 13.88 -0.36
C GLU A 81 5.44 14.34 -1.77
N HIS A 82 6.03 13.42 -2.54
CA HIS A 82 6.48 13.65 -3.91
C HIS A 82 5.46 13.18 -4.98
N ALA A 83 4.38 12.52 -4.57
CA ALA A 83 3.36 12.04 -5.51
C ALA A 83 2.45 13.18 -6.00
N GLY A 84 2.03 13.09 -7.27
CA GLY A 84 0.99 13.95 -7.81
C GLY A 84 -0.37 13.65 -7.17
N ALA A 85 -1.24 14.65 -7.06
CA ALA A 85 -2.57 14.49 -6.47
C ALA A 85 -3.41 13.40 -7.16
N ASP A 86 -3.29 13.26 -8.49
CA ASP A 86 -4.01 12.24 -9.25
C ASP A 86 -3.50 10.83 -8.94
N ALA A 87 -2.19 10.63 -8.80
CA ALA A 87 -1.61 9.35 -8.40
C ALA A 87 -2.09 8.93 -7.00
N ILE A 88 -2.23 9.89 -6.07
CA ILE A 88 -2.77 9.60 -4.73
C ILE A 88 -4.25 9.18 -4.83
N ARG A 89 -5.06 9.86 -5.64
CA ARG A 89 -6.47 9.48 -5.84
C ARG A 89 -6.59 8.08 -6.45
N GLU A 90 -5.79 7.80 -7.46
CA GLU A 90 -5.75 6.50 -8.13
C GLU A 90 -5.34 5.39 -7.15
N ALA A 91 -4.32 5.62 -6.31
CA ALA A 91 -3.92 4.67 -5.28
C ALA A 91 -5.06 4.39 -4.28
N LEU A 92 -5.76 5.44 -3.85
CA LEU A 92 -6.90 5.32 -2.92
C LEU A 92 -8.10 4.57 -3.55
N MET A 93 -8.37 4.77 -4.84
CA MET A 93 -9.43 4.04 -5.56
C MET A 93 -9.11 2.56 -5.71
N ASN A 94 -7.83 2.20 -5.75
CA ASN A 94 -7.35 0.82 -5.89
C ASN A 94 -6.99 0.16 -4.55
N CYS A 95 -7.25 0.81 -3.41
CA CYS A 95 -6.96 0.25 -2.10
C CYS A 95 -7.66 -1.10 -1.89
N ARG A 96 -6.92 -2.06 -1.34
CA ARG A 96 -7.43 -3.37 -0.96
C ARG A 96 -7.49 -3.51 0.56
N PRO A 97 -8.52 -4.20 1.10
CA PRO A 97 -8.53 -4.56 2.51
C PRO A 97 -7.32 -5.44 2.88
N TYR A 98 -6.85 -5.30 4.12
CA TYR A 98 -5.73 -6.07 4.66
C TYR A 98 -6.23 -7.10 5.70
N TYR A 99 -5.87 -8.36 5.50
CA TYR A 99 -6.27 -9.53 6.28
C TYR A 99 -5.05 -10.33 6.75
N PRO A 100 -4.45 -10.05 7.92
CA PRO A 100 -3.17 -10.61 8.34
C PRO A 100 -3.14 -12.13 8.56
N ALA A 101 -4.30 -12.81 8.55
CA ALA A 101 -4.43 -14.24 8.82
C ALA A 101 -4.72 -15.09 7.57
N SER A 102 -4.59 -14.52 6.37
CA SER A 102 -4.74 -15.25 5.11
C SER A 102 -3.41 -15.90 4.74
N SER A 103 -3.38 -17.23 4.54
CA SER A 103 -2.19 -17.96 4.09
C SER A 103 -2.51 -18.83 2.89
N ALA A 104 -2.93 -18.21 1.79
CA ALA A 104 -3.28 -18.90 0.54
C ALA A 104 -2.08 -19.06 -0.41
N ILE A 105 -1.14 -18.11 -0.41
CA ILE A 105 -0.03 -18.08 -1.36
C ILE A 105 1.26 -18.50 -0.66
N THR A 106 1.88 -19.55 -1.17
CA THR A 106 3.14 -20.09 -0.65
C THR A 106 4.34 -19.57 -1.44
N ARG A 107 5.52 -19.71 -0.85
CA ARG A 107 6.77 -19.45 -1.57
C ARG A 107 6.95 -20.37 -2.78
N ALA A 108 6.46 -21.62 -2.71
CA ALA A 108 6.58 -22.58 -3.81
C ALA A 108 5.77 -22.13 -5.03
N ASP A 109 4.55 -21.61 -4.81
CA ASP A 109 3.70 -21.08 -5.88
C ASP A 109 4.37 -19.93 -6.66
N LEU A 110 5.12 -19.08 -5.94
CA LEU A 110 5.87 -17.97 -6.54
C LEU A 110 7.16 -18.41 -7.23
N MET A 111 7.74 -19.55 -6.84
CA MET A 111 8.88 -20.13 -7.55
C MET A 111 8.45 -20.71 -8.89
N GLU A 112 7.33 -21.44 -8.90
CA GLU A 112 6.74 -22.00 -10.13
C GLU A 112 6.45 -20.91 -11.18
N ARG A 113 6.19 -19.68 -10.72
CA ARG A 113 5.87 -18.50 -11.55
C ARG A 113 7.07 -17.60 -11.91
N ASP A 114 8.28 -17.97 -11.51
CA ASP A 114 9.50 -17.16 -11.69
C ASP A 114 9.39 -15.74 -11.08
N LEU A 115 8.81 -15.64 -9.87
CA LEU A 115 8.74 -14.37 -9.10
C LEU A 115 9.71 -14.36 -7.92
N VAL A 116 10.11 -15.54 -7.45
CA VAL A 116 11.09 -15.73 -6.37
C VAL A 116 12.04 -16.86 -6.75
N ALA A 117 13.36 -16.63 -6.67
CA ALA A 117 14.35 -17.66 -6.97
C ALA A 117 14.39 -18.75 -5.89
N ASP A 118 14.94 -19.92 -6.21
CA ASP A 118 15.37 -20.89 -5.21
C ASP A 118 16.60 -20.35 -4.46
N PHE A 119 16.56 -20.32 -3.13
CA PHE A 119 17.69 -19.86 -2.33
C PHE A 119 18.83 -20.92 -2.27
N GLY A 120 18.60 -22.11 -2.85
CA GLY A 120 19.55 -23.23 -2.84
C GLY A 120 20.70 -23.16 -3.85
N GLN A 121 20.67 -22.24 -4.83
CA GLN A 121 21.77 -22.02 -5.77
C GLN A 121 22.23 -20.56 -5.77
N PRO A 122 23.41 -20.24 -5.22
CA PRO A 122 24.01 -18.92 -5.36
C PRO A 122 24.12 -18.54 -6.85
N GLY A 123 23.47 -17.45 -7.25
CA GLY A 123 23.55 -16.92 -8.62
C GLY A 123 22.29 -17.03 -9.50
N HIS A 124 21.17 -17.53 -8.98
CA HIS A 124 19.95 -17.78 -9.79
C HIS A 124 18.75 -16.86 -9.51
N VAL A 125 18.95 -15.61 -9.05
CA VAL A 125 17.95 -14.56 -9.33
C VAL A 125 18.34 -13.96 -10.67
N SER A 126 17.77 -14.47 -11.76
CA SER A 126 17.97 -13.83 -13.04
C SER A 126 17.47 -12.38 -12.98
N ARG A 127 18.10 -11.44 -13.71
CA ARG A 127 17.57 -10.08 -13.86
C ARG A 127 16.09 -10.10 -14.28
N HIS A 128 15.71 -11.13 -15.05
CA HIS A 128 14.36 -11.43 -15.48
C HIS A 128 13.39 -11.71 -14.31
N THR A 129 13.74 -12.57 -13.36
CA THR A 129 12.90 -12.86 -12.17
C THR A 129 12.65 -11.59 -11.33
N ALA A 130 13.68 -10.78 -11.12
CA ALA A 130 13.56 -9.53 -10.36
C ALA A 130 12.70 -8.50 -11.09
N LEU A 131 12.89 -8.35 -12.40
CA LEU A 131 12.09 -7.47 -13.25
C LEU A 131 10.63 -7.91 -13.29
N ARG A 132 10.35 -9.20 -13.51
CA ARG A 132 9.00 -9.77 -13.47
C ARG A 132 8.32 -9.53 -12.15
N ARG A 133 9.02 -9.78 -11.04
CA ARG A 133 8.48 -9.48 -9.71
C ARG A 133 8.08 -8.02 -9.59
N ARG A 134 8.98 -7.10 -9.95
CA ARG A 134 8.70 -5.67 -9.90
C ARG A 134 7.46 -5.31 -10.71
N LEU A 135 7.38 -5.74 -11.96
CA LEU A 135 6.28 -5.41 -12.86
C LEU A 135 4.95 -6.03 -12.42
N VAL A 136 4.97 -7.28 -11.94
CA VAL A 136 3.78 -7.92 -11.35
C VAL A 136 3.34 -7.15 -10.11
N CYS A 137 4.25 -6.79 -9.20
CA CYS A 137 3.87 -6.07 -8.00
C CYS A 137 3.38 -4.64 -8.30
N GLU A 138 3.97 -3.95 -9.29
CA GLU A 138 3.47 -2.67 -9.80
C GLU A 138 2.05 -2.83 -10.36
N ARG A 139 1.80 -3.85 -11.18
CA ARG A 139 0.48 -4.15 -11.77
C ARG A 139 -0.59 -4.47 -10.74
N LEU A 140 -0.20 -5.12 -9.63
CA LEU A 140 -1.08 -5.45 -8.50
C LEU A 140 -1.22 -4.31 -7.49
N GLY A 141 -0.50 -3.20 -7.65
CA GLY A 141 -0.54 -2.07 -6.71
C GLY A 141 0.22 -2.31 -5.40
N LEU A 142 1.12 -3.29 -5.37
CA LEU A 142 1.95 -3.64 -4.20
C LEU A 142 3.29 -2.85 -4.15
N GLY A 143 3.70 -2.27 -5.27
CA GLY A 143 5.00 -1.57 -5.40
C GLY A 143 6.20 -2.53 -5.42
N ASP A 144 7.42 -2.00 -5.49
CA ASP A 144 8.62 -2.84 -5.49
C ASP A 144 8.89 -3.43 -4.10
N MET A 145 9.04 -4.75 -4.02
CA MET A 145 9.33 -5.43 -2.76
C MET A 145 10.22 -6.68 -2.92
N PRO A 146 10.99 -7.03 -1.88
CA PRO A 146 11.76 -8.26 -1.86
C PRO A 146 10.86 -9.51 -1.90
N GLY A 147 11.28 -10.52 -2.67
CA GLY A 147 10.53 -11.78 -2.82
C GLY A 147 10.24 -12.53 -1.51
N LYS A 148 11.02 -12.30 -0.45
CA LYS A 148 10.76 -12.87 0.89
C LYS A 148 9.48 -12.34 1.55
N HIS A 149 9.03 -11.13 1.21
CA HIS A 149 7.83 -10.51 1.77
C HIS A 149 6.58 -10.75 0.91
N LEU A 150 6.79 -11.06 -0.38
CA LEU A 150 5.74 -11.15 -1.38
C LEU A 150 4.62 -12.16 -1.03
N PRO A 151 4.88 -13.41 -0.59
CA PRO A 151 3.81 -14.35 -0.26
C PRO A 151 2.87 -13.83 0.85
N ALA A 152 3.46 -13.20 1.88
CA ALA A 152 2.71 -12.67 3.01
C ALA A 152 1.86 -11.46 2.59
N GLN A 153 2.41 -10.57 1.76
CA GLN A 153 1.66 -9.40 1.26
C GLN A 153 0.53 -9.82 0.32
N LEU A 154 0.79 -10.72 -0.63
CA LEU A 154 -0.24 -11.24 -1.54
C LEU A 154 -1.40 -11.85 -0.77
N SER A 155 -1.10 -12.74 0.17
CA SER A 155 -2.14 -13.39 0.96
C SER A 155 -2.90 -12.38 1.82
N ALA A 156 -2.19 -11.45 2.46
CA ALA A 156 -2.83 -10.47 3.34
C ALA A 156 -3.74 -9.49 2.59
N PHE A 157 -3.42 -9.12 1.35
CA PHE A 157 -4.29 -8.29 0.52
C PHE A 157 -5.31 -9.09 -0.32
N GLY A 158 -5.46 -10.38 -0.01
CA GLY A 158 -6.49 -11.24 -0.60
C GLY A 158 -6.25 -11.57 -2.07
N PHE A 159 -5.00 -11.51 -2.55
CA PHE A 159 -4.66 -11.97 -3.90
C PHE A 159 -4.63 -13.49 -3.96
N GLY A 160 -5.26 -14.05 -5.00
CA GLY A 160 -5.20 -15.45 -5.36
C GLY A 160 -4.15 -15.73 -6.44
N LEU A 161 -3.93 -17.02 -6.74
CA LEU A 161 -3.06 -17.44 -7.85
C LEU A 161 -3.53 -16.88 -9.19
N THR A 162 -4.85 -16.78 -9.41
CA THR A 162 -5.42 -16.20 -10.63
C THR A 162 -5.04 -14.73 -10.81
N ASP A 163 -5.07 -13.90 -9.75
CA ASP A 163 -4.64 -12.50 -9.86
C ASP A 163 -3.16 -12.40 -10.30
N ILE A 164 -2.33 -13.31 -9.78
CA ILE A 164 -0.90 -13.37 -10.11
C ILE A 164 -0.71 -13.82 -11.56
N ASP A 165 -1.46 -14.83 -12.00
CA ASP A 165 -1.39 -15.36 -13.37
C ASP A 165 -1.86 -14.33 -14.40
N ASP A 166 -2.93 -13.59 -14.09
CA ASP A 166 -3.42 -12.48 -14.93
C ASP A 166 -2.38 -11.35 -15.04
N ALA A 167 -1.75 -10.98 -13.92
CA ALA A 167 -0.68 -9.99 -13.91
C ALA A 167 0.55 -10.47 -14.71
N LEU A 168 0.90 -11.76 -14.61
CA LEU A 168 1.98 -12.37 -15.37
C LEU A 168 1.70 -12.42 -16.87
N SER A 169 0.45 -12.68 -17.26
CA SER A 169 0.03 -12.59 -18.66
C SER A 169 0.26 -11.18 -19.20
N TRP A 170 -0.20 -10.16 -18.46
CA TRP A 170 0.00 -8.76 -18.84
C TRP A 170 1.49 -8.39 -18.95
N VAL A 171 2.33 -8.82 -18.00
CA VAL A 171 3.78 -8.58 -18.05
C VAL A 171 4.41 -9.27 -19.26
N SER A 172 4.00 -10.49 -19.57
CA SER A 172 4.53 -11.25 -20.71
C SER A 172 4.20 -10.57 -22.02
N ASP A 173 2.97 -10.08 -22.19
CA ASP A 173 2.55 -9.30 -23.36
C ASP A 173 3.36 -8.00 -23.48
N MET A 174 3.52 -7.27 -22.36
CA MET A 174 4.30 -6.03 -22.32
C MET A 174 5.78 -6.27 -22.70
N MET A 175 6.41 -7.32 -22.16
CA MET A 175 7.80 -7.64 -22.44
C MET A 175 8.02 -8.14 -23.88
N GLN A 176 7.02 -8.77 -24.50
CA GLN A 176 7.06 -9.14 -25.92
C GLN A 176 6.95 -7.93 -26.84
N LEU A 177 6.23 -6.89 -26.44
CA LEU A 177 6.12 -5.64 -27.18
C LEU A 177 7.38 -4.77 -27.09
N ASP A 178 8.24 -5.00 -26.10
CA ASP A 178 9.42 -4.17 -25.83
C ASP A 178 10.71 -5.00 -25.59
N PRO A 179 11.19 -5.76 -26.61
CA PRO A 179 12.32 -6.69 -26.46
C PRO A 179 13.66 -6.00 -26.13
N ILE A 180 13.75 -4.67 -26.28
CA ILE A 180 14.98 -3.88 -26.13
C ILE A 180 15.29 -3.53 -24.67
N SER A 181 14.32 -3.61 -23.75
CA SER A 181 14.52 -3.29 -22.32
C SER A 181 15.16 -4.41 -21.49
N THR A 182 15.48 -5.57 -22.09
CA THR A 182 15.88 -6.80 -21.38
C THR A 182 17.41 -7.03 -21.32
N PHE A 183 18.25 -6.01 -21.49
CA PHE A 183 19.72 -6.13 -21.40
C PHE A 183 20.31 -5.31 -20.24
#